data_AF-A0A957G079-F1
#
_entry.id   AF-A0A957G079-F1
#
_cell.length_a   1.000
_cell.length_b   1.000
_cell.length_c   1.000
_cell.angle_alpha   90.00
_cell.angle_beta   90.00
_cell.angle_gamma   90.00
#
_symmetry.space_group_name_H-M   'P 1'
#
loop_
_entity.id
_entity.type
_entity.pdbx_description
1 polymer ?
#
loop_
_entity_poly.entity_id
_entity_poly.type
_entity_poly.pdbx_seq_one_letter_code
_entity_poly.pdbx_strand_id
1 'polypeptide(L)'
;YWHFVNNRLANQALLTAFQQAGGQLHEGMAVSAIQHRHGRVTGLVVNGEDVPAETLVLAAGAWSDLLADLPAEAGPRIKPVKGEMFSLKMPPGEPIFRHMISRPAGVMVAHRAGDVVIGGSKLPGRRDKTVHSGTLADLLQSAHRYIPALRELPFGQSWAGIRPGTEDGLPYLGPTPLAGLYLATGHYMDGILLAPITAQLMSETILSGQLPADLAPFQLARHAGT
;
A
#
# COMPACT_ATOMS: atom_id res chain seq x y z
N TYR A 1 17.43 16.78 -9.39
CA TYR A 1 16.57 16.92 -8.21
C TYR A 1 15.65 15.72 -8.16
N TRP A 2 15.70 14.91 -7.10
CA TRP A 2 14.76 13.79 -6.93
C TRP A 2 13.71 14.20 -5.91
N HIS A 3 12.46 14.28 -6.34
CA HIS A 3 11.34 14.59 -5.47
C HIS A 3 10.87 13.32 -4.78
N PHE A 4 11.43 13.00 -3.61
CA PHE A 4 10.80 12.04 -2.71
C PHE A 4 9.65 12.72 -2.00
N VAL A 5 8.48 12.09 -2.04
CA VAL A 5 7.34 12.55 -1.25
C VAL A 5 7.42 11.92 0.13
N ASN A 6 7.36 12.75 1.18
CA ASN A 6 7.16 12.23 2.52
C ASN A 6 5.71 11.72 2.63
N ASN A 7 5.52 10.41 2.47
CA ASN A 7 4.20 9.79 2.47
C ASN A 7 3.35 10.09 3.73
N ARG A 8 3.96 10.35 4.89
CA ARG A 8 3.20 10.73 6.10
C ARG A 8 2.56 12.11 5.93
N LEU A 9 3.33 13.08 5.45
CA LEU A 9 2.84 14.44 5.19
C LEU A 9 1.87 14.46 4.01
N ALA A 10 2.14 13.66 2.97
CA ALA A 10 1.22 13.54 1.83
C ALA A 10 -0.13 12.94 2.26
N ASN A 11 -0.14 11.87 3.07
CA ASN A 11 -1.38 11.31 3.59
C ASN A 11 -2.14 12.31 4.48
N GLN A 12 -1.43 13.08 5.31
CA GLN A 12 -2.05 14.12 6.13
C GLN A 12 -2.70 15.20 5.25
N ALA A 13 -1.99 15.68 4.24
CA ALA A 13 -2.50 16.67 3.30
C ALA A 13 -3.72 16.15 2.52
N LEU A 14 -3.67 14.90 2.06
CA LEU A 14 -4.79 14.24 1.37
C LEU A 14 -6.02 14.11 2.27
N LEU A 15 -5.84 13.74 3.54
CA LEU A 15 -6.93 13.66 4.49
C LEU A 15 -7.58 15.03 4.73
N THR A 16 -6.76 16.07 4.94
CA THR A 16 -7.27 17.44 5.08
C THR A 16 -8.06 17.87 3.85
N ALA A 17 -7.54 17.62 2.64
CA ALA A 17 -8.24 17.95 1.40
C ALA A 17 -9.56 17.17 1.23
N PHE A 18 -9.56 15.87 1.57
CA PHE A 18 -10.77 15.03 1.52
C PHE A 18 -11.86 15.54 2.46
N GLN A 19 -11.52 15.91 3.69
CA GLN A 19 -12.47 16.46 4.65
C GLN A 19 -12.99 17.84 4.23
N GLN A 20 -12.12 18.71 3.68
CA GLN A 20 -12.53 20.01 3.14
C GLN A 20 -13.47 19.89 1.94
N ALA A 21 -13.36 18.81 1.16
CA ALA A 21 -14.27 18.50 0.07
C ALA A 21 -15.61 17.87 0.55
N GLY A 22 -15.83 17.74 1.87
CA GLY A 22 -17.04 17.16 2.46
C GLY A 22 -16.97 15.65 2.71
N GLY A 23 -15.81 15.02 2.49
CA GLY A 23 -15.58 13.62 2.80
C GLY A 23 -15.60 13.35 4.31
N GLN A 24 -16.14 12.20 4.70
CA GLN A 24 -16.17 11.77 6.10
C GLN A 24 -15.15 10.65 6.32
N LEU A 25 -14.23 10.86 7.27
CA LEU A 25 -13.31 9.82 7.72
C LEU A 25 -13.87 9.17 8.99
N HIS A 26 -14.02 7.86 8.95
CA HIS A 26 -14.42 7.05 10.09
C HIS A 26 -13.27 6.12 10.49
N GLU A 27 -12.53 6.48 11.55
CA GLU A 27 -11.41 5.68 12.08
C GLU A 27 -11.88 4.67 13.13
N GLY A 28 -11.12 3.59 13.35
CA GLY A 28 -11.52 2.53 14.29
C GLY A 28 -12.72 1.71 13.82
N MET A 29 -13.09 1.83 12.55
CA MET A 29 -14.23 1.16 11.93
C MET A 29 -13.74 0.00 11.06
N ALA A 30 -13.52 -1.16 11.69
CA ALA A 30 -13.05 -2.33 10.95
C ALA A 30 -14.19 -2.95 10.15
N VAL A 31 -14.03 -3.00 8.82
CA VAL A 31 -14.94 -3.71 7.92
C VAL A 31 -14.59 -5.19 7.96
N SER A 32 -15.56 -6.05 8.26
CA SER A 32 -15.37 -7.51 8.31
C SER A 32 -15.99 -8.25 7.13
N ALA A 33 -17.03 -7.68 6.50
CA ALA A 33 -17.73 -8.32 5.37
C ALA A 33 -18.30 -7.27 4.39
N ILE A 34 -18.49 -7.69 3.14
CA ILE A 34 -19.25 -6.94 2.12
C ILE A 34 -20.58 -7.67 1.91
N GLN A 35 -21.68 -6.98 2.15
CA GLN A 35 -23.01 -7.53 1.96
C GLN A 35 -23.47 -7.34 0.52
N HIS A 36 -24.15 -8.35 -0.01
CA HIS A 36 -24.70 -8.31 -1.36
C HIS A 36 -26.01 -9.09 -1.49
N ARG A 37 -26.81 -8.72 -2.48
CA ARG A 37 -28.05 -9.41 -2.87
C ARG A 37 -28.19 -9.39 -4.38
N HIS A 38 -28.56 -10.52 -4.98
CA HIS A 38 -28.78 -10.65 -6.44
C HIS A 38 -27.60 -10.11 -7.29
N GLY A 39 -26.35 -10.40 -6.89
CA GLY A 39 -25.16 -9.96 -7.62
C GLY A 39 -24.84 -8.47 -7.50
N ARG A 40 -25.41 -7.76 -6.52
CA ARG A 40 -25.15 -6.34 -6.25
C ARG A 40 -24.81 -6.10 -4.78
N VAL A 41 -23.85 -5.22 -4.53
CA VAL A 41 -23.54 -4.71 -3.19
C VAL A 41 -24.77 -4.05 -2.57
N THR A 42 -24.99 -4.30 -1.28
CA THR A 42 -26.04 -3.64 -0.47
C THR A 42 -25.50 -2.98 0.80
N GLY A 43 -24.28 -3.31 1.22
CA GLY A 43 -23.69 -2.71 2.42
C GLY A 43 -22.38 -3.36 2.85
N LEU A 44 -21.97 -3.00 4.06
CA LEU A 44 -20.78 -3.46 4.76
C LEU A 44 -21.17 -3.91 6.16
N VAL A 45 -20.43 -4.86 6.72
CA VAL A 45 -20.44 -5.12 8.16
C VAL A 45 -19.24 -4.41 8.79
N VAL A 46 -19.51 -3.45 9.67
CA VAL A 46 -18.51 -2.60 10.33
C VAL A 46 -18.61 -2.78 11.83
N ASN A 47 -17.55 -3.27 12.47
CA ASN A 47 -17.54 -3.60 13.90
C ASN A 47 -18.73 -4.49 14.35
N GLY A 48 -19.25 -5.32 13.44
CA GLY A 48 -20.40 -6.19 13.68
C GLY A 48 -21.78 -5.57 13.38
N GLU A 49 -21.84 -4.32 12.95
CA GLU A 49 -23.07 -3.62 12.59
C GLU A 49 -23.21 -3.44 11.07
N ASP A 50 -24.45 -3.45 10.58
CA ASP A 50 -24.76 -3.27 9.18
C ASP A 50 -24.72 -1.79 8.79
N VAL A 51 -23.93 -1.46 7.76
CA VAL A 51 -23.85 -0.11 7.19
C VAL A 51 -24.27 -0.17 5.71
N PRO A 52 -25.39 0.46 5.32
CA PRO A 52 -25.87 0.42 3.94
C PRO A 52 -24.94 1.18 3.00
N ALA A 53 -24.65 0.60 1.84
CA ALA A 53 -23.85 1.21 0.79
C ALA A 53 -24.14 0.51 -0.54
N GLU A 54 -24.21 1.25 -1.64
CA GLU A 54 -24.48 0.68 -2.97
C GLU A 54 -23.25 0.72 -3.90
N THR A 55 -22.23 1.50 -3.51
CA THR A 55 -20.97 1.64 -4.24
C THR A 55 -19.82 1.60 -3.26
N LEU A 56 -18.87 0.69 -3.51
CA LEU A 56 -17.72 0.43 -2.65
C LEU A 56 -16.44 0.40 -3.47
N VAL A 57 -15.38 0.98 -2.91
CA VAL A 57 -14.02 0.85 -3.43
C VAL A 57 -13.17 0.10 -2.40
N LEU A 58 -12.75 -1.12 -2.74
CA LEU A 58 -11.87 -1.91 -1.90
C LEU A 58 -10.42 -1.46 -2.08
N ALA A 59 -9.97 -0.58 -1.19
CA ALA A 59 -8.61 -0.03 -1.13
C ALA A 59 -7.84 -0.47 0.15
N ALA A 60 -8.16 -1.65 0.69
CA ALA A 60 -7.64 -2.15 1.97
C ALA A 60 -6.23 -2.76 1.89
N GLY A 61 -5.47 -2.49 0.82
CA GLY A 61 -4.09 -2.95 0.65
C GLY A 61 -3.93 -4.46 0.93
N ALA A 62 -3.02 -4.81 1.85
CA ALA A 62 -2.66 -6.19 2.16
C ALA A 62 -3.77 -7.03 2.82
N TRP A 63 -4.89 -6.39 3.18
CA TRP A 63 -6.05 -6.98 3.83
C TRP A 63 -7.27 -7.10 2.89
N SER A 64 -7.12 -6.74 1.61
CA SER A 64 -8.24 -6.72 0.66
C SER A 64 -8.80 -8.12 0.35
N ASP A 65 -8.06 -9.18 0.64
CA ASP A 65 -8.47 -10.58 0.45
C ASP A 65 -9.06 -11.24 1.71
N LEU A 66 -9.32 -10.45 2.78
CA LEU A 66 -9.77 -10.98 4.08
C LEU A 66 -11.24 -10.67 4.40
N LEU A 67 -11.96 -10.00 3.50
CA LEU A 67 -13.37 -9.67 3.72
C LEU A 67 -14.24 -10.90 3.52
N ALA A 68 -15.13 -11.17 4.49
CA ALA A 68 -16.12 -12.22 4.39
C ALA A 68 -17.24 -11.86 3.39
N ASP A 69 -18.00 -12.88 3.00
CA ASP A 69 -19.16 -12.80 2.10
C ASP A 69 -18.87 -12.21 0.72
N LEU A 70 -17.59 -12.09 0.33
CA LEU A 70 -17.23 -11.67 -1.00
C LEU A 70 -17.20 -12.88 -1.96
N PRO A 71 -17.93 -12.85 -3.09
CA PRO A 71 -17.84 -13.91 -4.09
C PRO A 71 -16.40 -14.09 -4.58
N ALA A 72 -15.98 -15.34 -4.78
CA ALA A 72 -14.58 -15.66 -5.11
C ALA A 72 -14.12 -14.99 -6.42
N GLU A 73 -15.04 -14.82 -7.36
CA GLU A 73 -14.86 -14.14 -8.65
C GLU A 73 -14.82 -12.60 -8.55
N ALA A 74 -15.20 -12.03 -7.40
CA ALA A 74 -15.19 -10.59 -7.14
C ALA A 74 -14.08 -10.16 -6.18
N GLY A 75 -13.38 -11.12 -5.56
CA GLY A 75 -12.30 -10.86 -4.60
C GLY A 75 -10.90 -10.77 -5.22
N PRO A 76 -10.08 -9.77 -4.81
CA PRO A 76 -8.68 -9.72 -5.23
C PRO A 76 -7.86 -10.83 -4.56
N ARG A 77 -6.86 -11.37 -5.27
CA ARG A 77 -5.88 -12.30 -4.70
C ARG A 77 -4.63 -11.54 -4.26
N ILE A 78 -4.46 -11.35 -2.95
CA ILE A 78 -3.34 -10.57 -2.40
C ILE A 78 -2.23 -11.47 -1.86
N LYS A 79 -1.00 -11.16 -2.25
CA LYS A 79 0.24 -11.78 -1.76
C LYS A 79 0.94 -10.78 -0.83
N PRO A 80 0.73 -10.86 0.49
CA PRO A 80 1.35 -9.92 1.41
C PRO A 80 2.86 -10.16 1.46
N VAL A 81 3.63 -9.08 1.40
CA VAL A 81 5.08 -9.13 1.59
C VAL A 81 5.47 -8.12 2.65
N LYS A 82 5.79 -8.61 3.84
CA LYS A 82 6.30 -7.78 4.91
C LYS A 82 7.68 -7.24 4.54
N GLY A 83 7.88 -5.95 4.82
CA GLY A 83 9.16 -5.28 4.74
C GLY A 83 9.47 -4.62 6.06
N GLU A 84 10.58 -5.01 6.65
CA GLU A 84 11.14 -4.42 7.87
C GLU A 84 12.17 -3.37 7.50
N MET A 85 12.23 -2.32 8.30
CA MET A 85 13.08 -1.17 8.05
C MET A 85 13.41 -0.48 9.36
N PHE A 86 14.50 0.29 9.34
CA PHE A 86 14.89 1.14 10.45
C PHE A 86 15.44 2.46 9.96
N SER A 87 15.63 3.37 10.90
CA SER A 87 16.20 4.69 10.65
C SER A 87 17.44 4.90 11.50
N LEU A 88 18.36 5.68 10.94
CA LEU A 88 19.54 6.21 11.62
C LEU A 88 19.44 7.73 11.64
N LYS A 89 19.81 8.33 12.76
CA LYS A 89 19.76 9.77 12.98
C LYS A 89 20.93 10.44 12.28
N MET A 90 20.62 11.32 11.34
CA MET A 90 21.64 12.13 10.68
C MET A 90 21.94 13.37 11.51
N PRO A 91 23.23 13.72 11.71
CA PRO A 91 23.57 15.02 12.27
C PRO A 91 23.12 16.15 11.33
N PRO A 92 22.80 17.34 11.87
CA PRO A 92 22.59 18.52 11.05
C PRO A 92 23.83 18.80 10.19
N GLY A 93 23.64 19.10 8.89
CA GLY A 93 24.74 19.40 7.98
C GLY A 93 24.57 18.74 6.61
N GLU A 94 25.70 18.58 5.90
CA GLU A 94 25.71 17.96 4.58
C GLU A 94 25.39 16.46 4.67
N PRO A 95 24.49 15.91 3.83
CA PRO A 95 24.16 14.49 3.87
C PRO A 95 25.34 13.62 3.43
N ILE A 96 25.52 12.47 4.10
CA ILE A 96 26.57 11.47 3.80
C ILE A 96 26.47 10.97 2.34
N PHE A 97 25.27 10.98 1.75
CA PHE A 97 25.04 10.65 0.35
C PHE A 97 23.87 11.45 -0.21
N ARG A 98 23.84 11.69 -1.53
CA ARG A 98 22.82 12.55 -2.16
C ARG A 98 21.68 11.80 -2.83
N HIS A 99 21.88 10.52 -3.15
CA HIS A 99 20.94 9.72 -3.92
C HIS A 99 20.58 8.44 -3.19
N MET A 100 19.31 8.02 -3.32
CA MET A 100 18.91 6.70 -2.84
C MET A 100 19.81 5.64 -3.46
N ILE A 101 20.34 4.76 -2.62
CA ILE A 101 21.12 3.61 -3.04
C ILE A 101 20.19 2.39 -2.97
N SER A 102 19.92 1.79 -4.13
CA SER A 102 19.17 0.55 -4.27
C SER A 102 20.06 -0.50 -4.92
N ARG A 103 20.07 -1.72 -4.38
CA ARG A 103 20.93 -2.82 -4.88
C ARG A 103 20.12 -4.09 -5.12
N PRO A 104 20.60 -5.00 -6.01
CA PRO A 104 19.94 -6.27 -6.32
C PRO A 104 19.67 -7.16 -5.09
N ALA A 105 20.48 -7.04 -4.02
CA ALA A 105 20.28 -7.72 -2.75
C ALA A 105 19.08 -7.19 -1.92
N GLY A 106 18.28 -6.29 -2.48
CA GLY A 106 17.03 -5.80 -1.89
C GLY A 106 17.19 -4.68 -0.87
N VAL A 107 18.41 -4.29 -0.50
CA VAL A 107 18.63 -3.21 0.47
C VAL A 107 18.52 -1.85 -0.21
N MET A 108 17.68 -1.00 0.38
CA MET A 108 17.48 0.39 -0.01
C MET A 108 17.92 1.30 1.13
N VAL A 109 18.73 2.29 0.81
CA VAL A 109 19.18 3.33 1.73
C VAL A 109 18.81 4.68 1.16
N ALA A 110 17.98 5.44 1.87
CA ALA A 110 17.45 6.71 1.40
C ALA A 110 17.36 7.74 2.53
N HIS A 111 17.50 9.01 2.18
CA HIS A 111 17.16 10.09 3.11
C HIS A 111 15.65 10.24 3.22
N ARG A 112 15.14 10.42 4.44
CA ARG A 112 13.72 10.70 4.70
C ARG A 112 13.57 11.60 5.93
N ALA A 113 13.04 12.79 5.69
CA ALA A 113 12.79 13.80 6.73
C ALA A 113 14.04 14.12 7.58
N GLY A 114 15.21 14.26 6.92
CA GLY A 114 16.49 14.52 7.58
C GLY A 114 17.25 13.25 7.97
N ASP A 115 16.57 12.18 8.36
CA ASP A 115 17.18 10.91 8.76
C ASP A 115 17.55 10.02 7.56
N VAL A 116 18.33 8.96 7.81
CA VAL A 116 18.56 7.87 6.86
C VAL A 116 17.64 6.71 7.18
N VAL A 117 16.96 6.17 6.18
CA VAL A 117 16.12 4.98 6.29
C VAL A 117 16.76 3.85 5.51
N ILE A 118 16.89 2.71 6.16
CA ILE A 118 17.41 1.47 5.60
C ILE A 118 16.29 0.44 5.64
N GLY A 119 16.00 -0.18 4.52
CA GLY A 119 14.94 -1.18 4.41
C GLY A 119 15.06 -2.02 3.15
N GLY A 120 13.93 -2.60 2.76
CA GLY A 120 13.83 -3.39 1.54
C GLY A 120 13.90 -4.90 1.75
N SER A 121 13.89 -5.37 3.00
CA SER A 121 13.64 -6.78 3.29
C SER A 121 12.28 -7.21 2.71
N LYS A 122 12.20 -8.50 2.37
CA LYS A 122 11.01 -9.12 1.79
C LYS A 122 10.76 -10.43 2.53
N LEU A 123 9.67 -10.46 3.30
CA LEU A 123 9.21 -11.66 3.99
C LEU A 123 7.80 -11.99 3.46
N PRO A 124 7.70 -12.82 2.40
CA PRO A 124 6.42 -13.20 1.80
C PRO A 124 5.52 -13.95 2.78
N GLY A 125 4.20 -13.80 2.61
CA GLY A 125 3.18 -14.50 3.39
C GLY A 125 2.97 -13.96 4.81
N ARG A 126 3.74 -12.94 5.22
CA ARG A 126 3.63 -12.33 6.55
C ARG A 126 2.83 -11.02 6.52
N ARG A 127 1.87 -10.90 7.45
CA ARG A 127 1.06 -9.68 7.68
C ARG A 127 1.31 -9.04 9.04
N ASP A 128 2.05 -9.70 9.93
CA ASP A 128 2.41 -9.14 11.24
C ASP A 128 3.39 -7.97 11.09
N LYS A 129 3.30 -7.00 12.01
CA LYS A 129 4.17 -5.81 12.02
C LYS A 129 5.33 -5.92 13.02
N THR A 130 5.57 -7.10 13.60
CA THR A 130 6.69 -7.33 14.52
C THR A 130 8.00 -7.09 13.79
N VAL A 131 9.04 -6.56 14.44
CA VAL A 131 10.36 -6.40 13.81
C VAL A 131 11.31 -7.43 14.40
N HIS A 132 12.15 -8.03 13.55
CA HIS A 132 13.07 -9.08 13.95
C HIS A 132 14.51 -8.55 13.94
N SER A 133 15.23 -8.75 15.05
CA SER A 133 16.62 -8.30 15.19
C SER A 133 17.53 -8.87 14.11
N GLY A 134 17.33 -10.14 13.70
CA GLY A 134 18.08 -10.76 12.62
C GLY A 134 17.92 -10.03 11.27
N THR A 135 16.69 -9.69 10.91
CA THR A 135 16.42 -8.92 9.67
C THR A 135 17.04 -7.52 9.73
N LEU A 136 16.99 -6.84 10.89
CA LEU A 136 17.67 -5.56 11.07
C LEU A 136 19.19 -5.69 10.96
N ALA A 137 19.77 -6.75 11.53
CA ALA A 137 21.21 -7.01 11.47
C ALA A 137 21.66 -7.24 10.02
N ASP A 138 20.91 -8.01 9.22
CA ASP A 138 21.21 -8.24 7.80
C ASP A 138 21.16 -6.94 6.99
N LEU A 139 20.12 -6.13 7.22
CA LEU A 139 19.97 -4.82 6.58
C LEU A 139 21.11 -3.88 6.95
N LEU A 140 21.47 -3.81 8.23
CA LEU A 140 22.54 -2.97 8.75
C LEU A 140 23.90 -3.40 8.21
N GLN A 141 24.21 -4.70 8.25
CA GLN A 141 25.45 -5.25 7.72
C GLN A 141 25.59 -4.94 6.22
N SER A 142 24.49 -5.08 5.47
CA SER A 142 24.44 -4.73 4.06
C SER A 142 24.66 -3.23 3.82
N ALA A 143 23.93 -2.36 4.54
CA ALA A 143 24.11 -0.92 4.44
C ALA A 143 25.55 -0.48 4.76
N HIS A 144 26.16 -1.07 5.79
CA HIS A 144 27.55 -0.80 6.20
C HIS A 144 28.62 -1.23 5.19
N ARG A 145 28.33 -2.24 4.34
CA ARG A 145 29.21 -2.60 3.22
C ARG A 145 29.22 -1.53 2.13
N TYR A 146 28.11 -0.81 1.95
CA TYR A 146 27.98 0.17 0.86
C TYR A 146 28.25 1.60 1.31
N ILE A 147 27.85 1.97 2.53
CA ILE A 147 28.03 3.30 3.09
C ILE A 147 28.64 3.13 4.48
N PRO A 148 29.98 2.98 4.56
CA PRO A 148 30.64 2.70 5.84
C PRO A 148 30.41 3.75 6.92
N ALA A 149 30.21 5.01 6.51
CA ALA A 149 29.93 6.15 7.39
C ALA A 149 28.62 6.02 8.19
N LEU A 150 27.71 5.11 7.84
CA LEU A 150 26.49 4.87 8.60
C LEU A 150 26.74 4.22 9.98
N ARG A 151 27.92 3.60 10.18
CA ARG A 151 28.28 2.87 11.41
C ARG A 151 28.19 3.72 12.67
N GLU A 152 28.52 5.00 12.55
CA GLU A 152 28.59 5.94 13.68
C GLU A 152 27.28 6.70 13.92
N LEU A 153 26.25 6.47 13.08
CA LEU A 153 24.98 7.16 13.24
C LEU A 153 24.15 6.53 14.36
N PRO A 154 23.56 7.36 15.26
CA PRO A 154 22.67 6.84 16.28
C PRO A 154 21.46 6.13 15.68
N PHE A 155 21.06 5.03 16.32
CA PHE A 155 19.81 4.37 15.96
C PHE A 155 18.60 5.28 16.23
N GLY A 156 17.65 5.31 15.30
CA GLY A 156 16.39 6.00 15.46
C GLY A 156 15.29 5.04 15.92
N GLN A 157 14.49 4.57 14.97
CA GLN A 157 13.38 3.65 15.19
C GLN A 157 13.38 2.55 14.13
N SER A 158 12.75 1.42 14.45
CA SER A 158 12.46 0.33 13.51
C SER A 158 10.97 0.06 13.40
N TRP A 159 10.51 -0.35 12.22
CA TRP A 159 9.12 -0.70 11.96
C TRP A 159 8.99 -1.67 10.80
N ALA A 160 7.79 -2.20 10.59
CA ALA A 160 7.45 -3.04 9.45
C ALA A 160 6.22 -2.50 8.71
N GLY A 161 6.23 -2.61 7.39
CA GLY A 161 5.08 -2.37 6.51
C GLY A 161 4.74 -3.63 5.72
N ILE A 162 3.48 -3.75 5.27
CA ILE A 162 3.02 -4.91 4.49
C ILE A 162 2.70 -4.43 3.08
N ARG A 163 3.46 -4.92 2.10
CA ARG A 163 3.25 -4.59 0.68
C ARG A 163 2.13 -5.48 0.13
N PRO A 164 1.08 -4.92 -0.50
CA PRO A 164 0.04 -5.70 -1.14
C PRO A 164 0.51 -6.15 -2.52
N GLY A 165 1.16 -7.31 -2.62
CA GLY A 165 1.52 -7.89 -3.91
C GLY A 165 0.34 -8.63 -4.55
N THR A 166 0.48 -8.95 -5.82
CA THR A 166 -0.37 -9.87 -6.59
C THR A 166 0.53 -10.91 -7.25
N GLU A 167 -0.05 -11.96 -7.85
CA GLU A 167 0.73 -13.03 -8.51
C GLU A 167 1.53 -12.48 -9.70
N ASP A 168 0.94 -11.58 -10.48
CA ASP A 168 1.55 -10.99 -11.68
C ASP A 168 2.28 -9.67 -11.43
N GLY A 169 2.24 -9.16 -10.20
CA GLY A 169 2.86 -7.89 -9.81
C GLY A 169 2.09 -6.64 -10.25
N LEU A 170 0.90 -6.78 -10.86
CA LEU A 170 0.05 -5.66 -11.27
C LEU A 170 -1.08 -5.40 -10.27
N PRO A 171 -1.47 -4.14 -10.02
CA PRO A 171 -2.60 -3.83 -9.13
C PRO A 171 -3.93 -4.35 -9.71
N TYR A 172 -4.92 -4.49 -8.82
CA TYR A 172 -6.32 -4.66 -9.19
C TYR A 172 -7.01 -3.30 -9.21
N LEU A 173 -7.37 -2.84 -10.40
CA LEU A 173 -8.05 -1.58 -10.66
C LEU A 173 -9.32 -1.81 -11.49
N GLY A 174 -10.43 -1.19 -11.08
CA GLY A 174 -11.68 -1.17 -11.84
C GLY A 174 -12.81 -2.00 -11.21
N PRO A 175 -13.91 -2.22 -11.96
CA PRO A 175 -15.10 -2.91 -11.47
C PRO A 175 -14.85 -4.42 -11.31
N THR A 176 -15.69 -5.06 -10.49
CA THR A 176 -15.75 -6.52 -10.33
C THR A 176 -17.05 -7.07 -10.92
N PRO A 177 -17.19 -8.41 -11.07
CA PRO A 177 -18.49 -9.03 -11.39
C PRO A 177 -19.61 -8.72 -10.39
N LEU A 178 -19.27 -8.34 -9.15
CA LEU A 178 -20.25 -7.89 -8.16
C LEU A 178 -20.58 -6.41 -8.40
N ALA A 179 -21.80 -6.13 -8.85
CA ALA A 179 -22.22 -4.78 -9.20
C ALA A 179 -22.13 -3.83 -8.00
N GLY A 180 -21.51 -2.67 -8.20
CA GLY A 180 -21.26 -1.68 -7.15
C GLY A 180 -19.93 -1.88 -6.41
N LEU A 181 -19.18 -2.96 -6.64
CA LEU A 181 -17.86 -3.16 -6.07
C LEU A 181 -16.74 -2.87 -7.09
N TYR A 182 -15.81 -2.02 -6.67
CA TYR A 182 -14.59 -1.65 -7.39
C TYR A 182 -13.36 -2.02 -6.58
N LEU A 183 -12.25 -2.31 -7.26
CA LEU A 183 -10.95 -2.59 -6.64
C LEU A 183 -9.97 -1.44 -6.91
N ALA A 184 -9.17 -1.10 -5.89
CA ALA A 184 -8.03 -0.20 -6.02
C ALA A 184 -6.94 -0.63 -5.03
N THR A 185 -6.30 -1.77 -5.32
CA THR A 185 -5.36 -2.44 -4.40
C THR A 185 -4.25 -3.18 -5.17
N GLY A 186 -3.29 -3.77 -4.46
CA GLY A 186 -2.26 -4.61 -5.10
C GLY A 186 -1.04 -3.86 -5.66
N HIS A 187 -0.86 -2.58 -5.33
CA HIS A 187 0.24 -1.75 -5.87
C HIS A 187 1.65 -2.09 -5.37
N TYR A 188 1.82 -3.13 -4.55
CA TYR A 188 3.10 -3.58 -4.02
C TYR A 188 4.03 -2.47 -3.46
N MET A 189 5.12 -2.12 -4.16
CA MET A 189 6.09 -1.10 -3.75
C MET A 189 5.80 0.29 -4.32
N ASP A 190 4.89 0.38 -5.29
CA ASP A 190 4.67 1.58 -6.10
C ASP A 190 3.41 2.34 -5.69
N GLY A 191 2.73 1.92 -4.62
CA GLY A 191 1.45 2.51 -4.20
C GLY A 191 1.49 4.02 -3.93
N ILE A 192 2.58 4.57 -3.39
CA ILE A 192 2.71 6.02 -3.21
C ILE A 192 2.89 6.73 -4.55
N LEU A 193 3.69 6.15 -5.45
CA LEU A 193 3.95 6.71 -6.77
C LEU A 193 2.68 6.70 -7.64
N LEU A 194 1.92 5.60 -7.59
CA LEU A 194 0.76 5.36 -8.44
C LEU A 194 -0.56 5.88 -7.83
N ALA A 195 -0.57 6.34 -6.58
CA ALA A 195 -1.79 6.81 -5.92
C ALA A 195 -2.52 7.92 -6.71
N PRO A 196 -1.86 8.98 -7.23
CA PRO A 196 -2.56 10.05 -7.95
C PRO A 196 -3.27 9.56 -9.22
N ILE A 197 -2.56 8.81 -10.07
CA ILE A 197 -3.14 8.29 -11.32
C ILE A 197 -4.21 7.22 -11.05
N THR A 198 -4.02 6.40 -10.01
CA THR A 198 -5.04 5.44 -9.58
C THR A 198 -6.32 6.15 -9.16
N ALA A 199 -6.21 7.19 -8.32
CA ALA A 199 -7.37 7.94 -7.84
C ALA A 199 -8.12 8.61 -9.00
N GLN A 200 -7.39 9.22 -9.94
CA GLN A 200 -7.97 9.83 -11.14
C GLN A 200 -8.76 8.79 -11.96
N LEU A 201 -8.10 7.72 -12.41
CA LEU A 201 -8.73 6.71 -13.28
C LEU A 201 -9.90 6.00 -12.60
N MET A 202 -9.79 5.71 -11.30
CA MET A 202 -10.89 5.10 -10.54
C MET A 202 -12.07 6.06 -10.39
N SER A 203 -11.82 7.35 -10.11
CA SER A 203 -12.89 8.35 -10.01
C SER A 203 -13.63 8.53 -11.35
N GLU A 204 -12.90 8.61 -12.45
CA GLU A 204 -13.48 8.68 -13.81
C GLU A 204 -14.31 7.43 -14.10
N THR A 205 -13.79 6.24 -13.77
CA THR A 205 -14.49 4.97 -13.98
C THR A 205 -15.78 4.88 -13.19
N ILE A 206 -15.76 5.29 -11.92
CA ILE A 206 -16.93 5.22 -11.03
C ILE A 206 -17.99 6.22 -11.46
N LEU A 207 -17.59 7.46 -11.79
CA LEU A 207 -18.53 8.54 -12.13
C LEU A 207 -19.14 8.40 -13.53
N SER A 208 -18.37 7.91 -14.50
CA SER A 208 -18.85 7.73 -15.88
C SER A 208 -19.48 6.37 -16.14
N GLY A 209 -19.17 5.37 -15.31
CA GLY A 209 -19.47 3.96 -15.58
C GLY A 209 -18.68 3.36 -16.75
N GLN A 210 -17.74 4.11 -17.35
CA GLN A 210 -16.91 3.67 -18.46
C GLN A 210 -15.52 3.31 -17.96
N LEU A 211 -14.98 2.18 -18.43
CA LEU A 211 -13.65 1.74 -18.05
C LEU A 211 -12.63 2.19 -19.11
N PRO A 212 -11.66 3.07 -18.76
CA PRO A 212 -10.61 3.47 -19.69
C PRO A 212 -9.83 2.25 -20.22
N ALA A 213 -9.43 2.30 -21.49
CA ALA A 213 -8.65 1.24 -22.12
C ALA A 213 -7.35 0.94 -21.35
N ASP A 214 -6.73 1.98 -20.78
CA ASP A 214 -5.51 1.88 -19.97
C ASP A 214 -5.71 1.05 -18.69
N LEU A 215 -6.95 0.89 -18.20
CA LEU A 215 -7.26 0.04 -17.05
C LEU A 215 -7.45 -1.45 -17.41
N ALA A 216 -7.56 -1.80 -18.68
CA ALA A 216 -7.80 -3.18 -19.11
C ALA A 216 -6.78 -4.20 -18.55
N PRO A 217 -5.46 -3.92 -18.55
CA PRO A 217 -4.47 -4.84 -17.97
C PRO A 217 -4.54 -5.00 -16.45
N PHE A 218 -5.29 -4.15 -15.75
CA PHE A 218 -5.36 -4.13 -14.28
C PHE A 218 -6.69 -4.64 -13.74
N GLN A 219 -7.62 -5.04 -14.61
CA GLN A 219 -8.90 -5.61 -14.20
C GLN A 219 -8.72 -6.93 -13.46
N LEU A 220 -9.69 -7.28 -12.62
CA LEU A 220 -9.74 -8.58 -11.95
C LEU A 220 -9.84 -9.75 -12.97
N ALA A 221 -10.60 -9.53 -14.05
CA ALA A 221 -10.88 -10.52 -15.08
C ALA A 221 -9.63 -10.97 -15.87
N ARG A 222 -8.49 -10.29 -15.75
CA ARG A 222 -7.25 -10.70 -16.43
C ARG A 222 -6.72 -12.07 -15.99
N HIS A 223 -7.20 -12.59 -14.85
CA HIS A 223 -6.90 -13.94 -14.36
C HIS A 223 -8.02 -14.95 -14.66
N ALA A 224 -9.05 -14.58 -15.43
CA ALA A 224 -10.05 -15.53 -15.88
C ALA A 224 -9.43 -16.47 -16.92
N GLY A 225 -9.14 -17.71 -16.51
CA GLY A 225 -8.57 -18.75 -17.38
C GLY A 225 -7.23 -19.33 -16.94
N THR A 226 -6.68 -18.89 -15.80
CA THR A 226 -5.52 -19.52 -15.12
C THR A 226 -5.93 -20.39 -13.96
#